data_AF-A0A2D9I2B5-F1
#
_entry.id   AF-A0A2D9I2B5-F1
#
_cell.length_a   1.000
_cell.length_b   1.000
_cell.length_c   1.000
_cell.angle_alpha   90.00
_cell.angle_beta   90.00
_cell.angle_gamma   90.00
#
_symmetry.space_group_name_H-M   'P 1'
#
loop_
_entity.id
_entity.type
_entity.pdbx_description
1 polymer ?
#
loop_
_entity_poly.entity_id
_entity_poly.type
_entity_poly.pdbx_seq_one_letter_code
_entity_poly.pdbx_strand_id
1 'polypeptide(L)' 'MATMNVSLPDPMKAWIEEQLQNGCFSNTSDYVRHLIRRDQERQSAIATLQDAINDGLNSGTPELFDPIEFNATMRKKHGA' A
#
# COMPACT_ATOMS: atom_id res chain seq x y z
N MET A 1 21.97 3.00 -15.43
CA MET A 1 21.50 3.26 -14.06
C MET A 1 21.99 4.62 -13.65
N ALA A 2 21.15 5.45 -13.03
CA ALA A 2 21.61 6.65 -12.35
C ALA A 2 22.28 6.25 -11.03
N THR A 3 23.44 6.83 -10.72
CA THR A 3 24.15 6.61 -9.45
C THR A 3 23.79 7.74 -8.49
N MET A 4 23.38 7.39 -7.27
CA MET A 4 23.08 8.33 -6.21
C MET A 4 23.87 7.94 -4.96
N ASN A 5 24.67 8.87 -4.44
CA ASN A 5 25.44 8.66 -3.21
C ASN A 5 24.60 9.09 -2.01
N VAL A 6 24.50 8.23 -1.01
CA VAL A 6 23.76 8.50 0.23
C VAL A 6 24.66 8.18 1.41
N SER A 7 24.84 9.15 2.31
CA SER A 7 25.55 8.94 3.57
C SER A 7 24.58 8.49 4.64
N LEU A 8 24.92 7.41 5.33
CA LEU A 8 24.11 6.82 6.40
C LEU A 8 24.94 6.78 7.69
N PRO A 9 24.34 7.06 8.85
CA PRO A 9 24.98 6.83 10.15
C PRO A 9 25.34 5.36 10.36
N ASP A 10 26.37 5.10 11.15
CA ASP A 10 26.86 3.74 11.43
C ASP A 10 25.77 2.76 11.90
N PRO A 11 24.81 3.13 12.76
CA PRO A 11 23.73 2.23 13.16
C PRO A 11 22.84 1.79 11.98
N MET A 12 22.57 2.69 11.02
CA MET A 12 21.77 2.36 9.84
C MET A 12 22.56 1.46 8.89
N LYS A 13 23.87 1.70 8.75
CA LYS A 13 24.74 0.85 7.95
C LYS A 13 24.76 -0.58 8.50
N ALA A 14 24.99 -0.74 9.80
CA ALA A 14 24.99 -2.04 10.46
C ALA A 14 23.65 -2.78 10.29
N TRP A 15 22.54 -2.04 10.38
CA TRP A 15 21.23 -2.62 10.13
C TRP A 15 21.08 -3.14 8.69
N ILE A 16 21.50 -2.37 7.69
CA ILE A 16 21.42 -2.83 6.30
C ILE A 16 22.31 -4.07 6.11
N GLU A 17 23.52 -4.09 6.68
CA GLU A 17 24.42 -5.25 6.59
C GLU A 17 23.78 -6.53 7.16
N GLU A 18 23.05 -6.44 8.28
CA GLU A 18 22.29 -7.58 8.83
C GLU A 18 21.19 -8.06 7.86
N GLN A 19 20.54 -7.15 7.14
CA GLN A 19 19.55 -7.52 6.12
C GLN A 19 20.15 -8.26 4.92
N LEU A 20 21.41 -7.97 4.58
CA LEU A 20 22.13 -8.70 3.53
C LEU A 20 22.52 -10.12 3.97
N GLN A 21 22.82 -10.32 5.26
CA GLN A 21 23.19 -11.65 5.79
C GLN A 21 22.07 -12.69 5.66
N ASN A 22 20.82 -12.24 5.63
CA ASN A 22 19.65 -13.11 5.42
C ASN A 22 19.54 -13.63 3.96
N GLY A 23 20.43 -13.23 3.06
CA GLY A 23 20.50 -13.71 1.68
C GLY A 23 19.44 -13.11 0.74
N CYS A 24 18.57 -12.24 1.24
CA CYS A 24 17.51 -11.61 0.45
C CYS A 24 18.01 -10.49 -0.47
N PHE A 25 19.18 -9.91 -0.20
CA PHE A 25 19.72 -8.77 -0.94
C PHE A 25 21.20 -8.97 -1.24
N SER A 26 21.63 -8.67 -2.47
CA SER A 26 23.02 -8.87 -2.90
C SER A 26 23.95 -7.73 -2.48
N ASN A 27 23.41 -6.52 -2.30
CA ASN A 27 24.15 -5.33 -1.90
C ASN A 27 23.22 -4.27 -1.28
N THR A 28 23.81 -3.25 -0.66
CA THR A 28 23.10 -2.11 -0.03
C THR A 28 22.18 -1.38 -1.02
N SER A 29 22.60 -1.21 -2.28
CA SER A 29 21.77 -0.51 -3.27
C SER A 29 20.51 -1.30 -3.62
N ASP A 30 20.56 -2.62 -3.62
CA ASP A 30 19.37 -3.47 -3.83
C ASP A 30 18.37 -3.33 -2.69
N TYR A 31 18.88 -3.33 -1.45
CA TYR A 31 18.04 -3.09 -0.28
C TYR A 31 17.36 -1.71 -0.34
N VAL A 32 18.12 -0.66 -0.67
CA VAL A 32 17.56 0.70 -0.81
C VAL A 32 16.53 0.78 -1.94
N ARG A 33 16.79 0.16 -3.10
CA ARG A 33 15.79 0.10 -4.19
C ARG A 33 14.52 -0.63 -3.77
N HIS A 34 14.65 -1.71 -3.00
CA HIS A 34 13.51 -2.42 -2.45
C HIS A 34 12.70 -1.54 -1.48
N LEU A 35 13.37 -0.79 -0.60
CA LEU A 35 12.68 0.17 0.29
C LEU A 35 11.93 1.25 -0.49
N ILE A 36 12.54 1.80 -1.55
CA ILE A 36 11.89 2.80 -2.40
C ILE A 36 10.64 2.23 -3.06
N ARG A 37 10.70 1.00 -3.59
CA ARG A 37 9.51 0.35 -4.18
C ARG A 37 8.40 0.14 -3.16
N ARG A 38 8.75 -0.35 -1.97
CA ARG A 38 7.79 -0.56 -0.88
C ARG A 38 7.14 0.76 -0.43
N ASP A 39 7.92 1.84 -0.39
CA ASP A 39 7.40 3.18 -0.10
C ASP A 39 6.43 3.65 -1.18
N GLN A 40 6.79 3.51 -2.47
CA GLN A 40 5.91 3.84 -3.59
C GLN A 40 4.61 3.03 -3.57
N GLU A 41 4.69 1.72 -3.33
CA GLU A 41 3.53 0.83 -3.21
C GLU A 41 2.61 1.27 -2.06
N ARG A 42 3.18 1.60 -0.90
CA ARG A 42 2.43 2.10 0.25
C ARG A 42 1.75 3.42 -0.07
N GLN A 43 2.45 4.37 -0.69
CA GLN A 43 1.89 5.66 -1.06
C GLN A 43 0.75 5.50 -2.07
N SER A 44 0.92 4.63 -3.07
CA SER A 44 -0.13 4.30 -4.06
C SER A 44 -1.36 3.66 -3.40
N ALA A 45 -1.16 2.74 -2.46
CA ALA A 45 -2.25 2.12 -1.71
C ALA A 45 -3.01 3.15 -0.86
N ILE A 46 -2.30 4.07 -0.20
CA ILE A 46 -2.92 5.15 0.57
C ILE A 46 -3.72 6.09 -0.34
N ALA A 47 -3.16 6.49 -1.48
CA ALA A 47 -3.85 7.34 -2.45
C ALA A 47 -5.14 6.67 -2.95
N THR A 48 -5.07 5.40 -3.33
CA THR A 48 -6.25 4.61 -3.75
C THR A 48 -7.35 4.59 -2.68
N LEU A 49 -6.97 4.39 -1.41
CA LEU A 49 -7.93 4.39 -0.31
C LEU A 49 -8.54 5.78 -0.08
N GLN A 50 -7.73 6.84 -0.17
CA GLN A 50 -8.21 8.22 -0.02
C GLN A 50 -9.17 8.59 -1.14
N ASP A 51 -8.87 8.20 -2.39
CA ASP A 51 -9.74 8.42 -3.53
C ASP A 51 -11.08 7.70 -3.35
N ALA A 52 -11.07 6.42 -2.93
CA ALA A 52 -12.31 5.68 -2.67
C ALA A 52 -13.14 6.29 -1.52
N ILE A 53 -12.48 6.84 -0.48
CA ILE A 53 -13.18 7.57 0.59
C ILE A 53 -13.79 8.86 0.04
N ASN A 54 -13.05 9.63 -0.76
CA ASN A 54 -13.55 10.85 -1.38
C ASN A 54 -14.75 10.57 -2.30
N ASP A 55 -14.68 9.51 -3.11
CA ASP A 55 -15.79 9.06 -3.94
C ASP A 55 -17.02 8.73 -3.07
N GLY A 56 -16.83 8.03 -1.95
CA GLY A 56 -17.88 7.74 -0.98
C GLY A 56 -18.50 9.01 -0.35
N LEU A 57 -17.67 9.96 0.06
CA LEU A 57 -18.12 11.24 0.62
C LEU A 57 -18.88 12.09 -0.40
N ASN A 58 -18.49 12.02 -1.67
CA ASN A 58 -19.13 12.73 -2.78
C ASN A 58 -20.32 11.95 -3.38
N SER A 59 -20.60 10.73 -2.91
CA SER A 59 -21.64 9.85 -3.47
C SER A 59 -23.08 10.26 -3.10
N GLY A 60 -23.23 11.22 -2.19
CA GLY A 60 -24.53 11.75 -1.77
C GLY A 60 -24.72 11.72 -0.27
N THR A 61 -25.97 11.92 0.17
CA THR A 61 -26.29 11.88 1.60
C THR A 61 -26.31 10.43 2.07
N PRO A 62 -25.63 10.08 3.17
CA PRO A 62 -25.67 8.72 3.70
C PRO A 62 -27.08 8.37 4.20
N GLU A 63 -27.51 7.15 3.88
CA GLU A 63 -28.80 6.59 4.30
C GLU A 63 -28.60 5.42 5.28
N LEU A 64 -29.64 5.09 6.04
CA LEU A 64 -29.61 3.93 6.94
C LEU A 64 -29.54 2.64 6.12
N PHE A 65 -28.66 1.72 6.52
CA PHE A 65 -28.44 0.47 5.82
C PHE A 65 -29.15 -0.69 6.54
N ASP A 66 -30.10 -1.35 5.85
CA ASP A 66 -30.69 -2.63 6.27
C ASP A 66 -30.10 -3.79 5.43
N PRO A 67 -29.24 -4.65 6.02
CA PRO A 67 -28.64 -5.77 5.31
C PRO A 67 -29.64 -6.83 4.83
N ILE A 68 -30.78 -7.00 5.49
CA ILE A 68 -31.80 -8.01 5.16
C ILE A 68 -32.53 -7.58 3.89
N GLU A 69 -33.02 -6.34 3.87
CA GLU A 69 -33.70 -5.76 2.70
C GLU A 69 -32.77 -5.67 1.49
N PHE A 70 -31.52 -5.25 1.71
CA PHE A 70 -30.50 -5.17 0.67
C PHE A 70 -30.26 -6.55 0.01
N ASN A 71 -30.07 -7.60 0.80
CA ASN A 71 -29.84 -8.95 0.29
C ASN A 71 -31.07 -9.50 -0.45
N ALA A 72 -32.28 -9.26 0.05
CA ALA A 72 -33.52 -9.63 -0.63
C ALA A 72 -33.63 -8.96 -2.00
N THR A 73 -33.31 -7.66 -2.07
CA THR A 73 -33.29 -6.87 -3.30
C THR A 73 -32.25 -7.39 -4.29
N MET A 74 -31.02 -7.65 -3.85
CA MET A 74 -29.95 -8.19 -4.69
C MET A 74 -30.27 -9.58 -5.24
N ARG A 75 -30.85 -10.48 -4.42
CA ARG A 75 -31.29 -11.81 -4.88
C ARG A 75 -32.42 -11.71 -5.90
N LYS A 76 -33.38 -10.81 -5.73
CA LYS A 76 -34.43 -10.58 -6.73
C LYS A 76 -33.88 -10.04 -8.06
N LYS A 77 -32.83 -9.21 -7.99
CA LYS A 77 -32.22 -8.55 -9.16
C LYS A 77 -31.23 -9.44 -9.92
N HIS A 78 -30.51 -10.31 -9.21
CA HIS A 78 -29.37 -11.05 -9.76
C HIS A 78 -29.42 -12.57 -9.53
N GLY A 79 -30.37 -13.07 -8.74
CA GLY A 79 -30.55 -14.50 -8.49
C GLY A 79 -31.36 -15.14 -9.60
N ALA A 80 -30.67 -15.78 -10.54
CA ALA A 80 -31.20 -16.88 -11.33
C ALA A 80 -31.00 -18.20 -10.58
#